data_AF-A0A367CDP6-F1
#
_entry.id   AF-A0A367CDP6-F1
#
_cell.length_a   1.000
_cell.length_b   1.000
_cell.length_c   1.000
_cell.angle_alpha   90.00
_cell.angle_beta   90.00
_cell.angle_gamma   90.00
#
_symmetry.space_group_name_H-M   'P 1'
#
loop_
_entity.id
_entity.type
_entity.pdbx_description
1 polymer ?
#
loop_
_entity_poly.entity_id
_entity_poly.type
_entity_poly.pdbx_seq_one_letter_code
_entity_poly.pdbx_strand_id
1 'polypeptide(L)' 'MDDKFINKNDLDSFLIGYVPKRYLNQKEAVKYTGTSAGTINEWVKAGLKVIIFGENSHPKYDIKDIDEFIAKHKV' A
#
# COMPACT_ATOMS: atom_id res chain seq x y z
N MET A 1 7.12 -25.29 17.47
CA MET A 1 7.05 -24.01 16.75
C MET A 1 7.36 -22.95 17.79
N ASP A 2 8.56 -22.37 17.74
CA ASP A 2 8.94 -21.31 18.66
C ASP A 2 8.22 -20.02 18.25
N ASP A 3 7.15 -19.69 18.96
CA ASP A 3 6.56 -18.36 18.90
C ASP A 3 7.58 -17.38 19.48
N LYS A 4 8.37 -16.76 18.60
CA LYS A 4 9.28 -15.68 18.97
C LYS A 4 8.45 -14.48 19.36
N PHE A 5 8.19 -14.33 20.66
CA PHE A 5 7.65 -13.10 21.22
C PHE A 5 8.64 -11.96 20.94
N ILE A 6 8.26 -11.06 20.04
CA ILE A 6 9.02 -9.84 19.76
C ILE A 6 8.82 -8.91 20.96
N ASN A 7 9.90 -8.54 21.63
CA ASN A 7 9.85 -7.60 22.74
C ASN A 7 9.53 -6.19 22.22
N LYS A 8 8.75 -5.42 22.99
CA LYS A 8 8.38 -4.04 22.66
C LYS A 8 9.60 -3.16 22.35
N ASN A 9 10.69 -3.31 23.10
CA ASN A 9 11.90 -2.51 22.90
C ASN A 9 12.62 -2.85 21.58
N ASP A 10 12.60 -4.12 21.17
CA ASP A 10 13.17 -4.56 19.88
C ASP A 10 12.32 -4.05 18.70
N LEU A 11 11.00 -4.03 18.88
CA LEU A 11 10.07 -3.47 17.91
C LEU A 11 10.25 -1.96 17.77
N ASP A 12 10.33 -1.23 18.88
CA ASP A 12 10.58 0.22 18.89
C ASP A 12 11.91 0.53 18.20
N SER A 13 12.99 -0.20 18.51
CA SER A 13 14.28 -0.03 17.84
C SER A 13 14.23 -0.32 16.34
N PHE A 14 13.43 -1.29 15.90
CA PHE A 14 13.25 -1.60 14.48
C PHE A 14 12.44 -0.51 13.75
N LEU A 15 11.50 0.12 14.46
CA LEU A 15 10.61 1.13 13.89
C LEU A 15 11.15 2.56 13.94
N ILE A 16 12.17 2.87 14.76
CA ILE A 16 12.77 4.22 14.90
C ILE A 16 13.20 4.84 13.55
N GLY A 17 13.63 4.03 12.59
CA GLY A 17 13.99 4.47 11.23
C GLY A 17 13.00 4.04 10.14
N TYR A 18 11.92 3.35 10.53
CA TYR A 18 10.96 2.81 9.58
C TYR A 18 10.04 3.93 9.10
N VAL A 19 10.33 4.45 7.91
CA VAL A 19 9.37 5.25 7.16
C VAL A 19 8.42 4.27 6.47
N PRO A 20 7.13 4.24 6.84
CA PRO A 20 6.17 3.36 6.18
C PRO A 20 6.19 3.63 4.69
N LYS A 21 6.24 2.58 3.88
CA LYS A 21 6.15 2.72 2.42
C LYS A 21 4.81 3.34 2.07
N ARG A 22 4.79 4.66 1.89
CA ARG A 22 3.62 5.41 1.43
C ARG A 22 3.20 5.00 0.03
N TYR A 23 4.17 4.60 -0.80
CA TYR A 23 3.97 4.23 -2.19
C TYR A 23 4.13 2.73 -2.38
N LEU A 24 3.02 2.08 -2.66
CA LEU A 24 2.93 0.65 -2.89
C LEU A 24 3.12 0.36 -4.39
N ASN A 25 3.77 -0.77 -4.70
CA ASN A 25 3.63 -1.37 -6.03
C ASN A 25 2.29 -2.15 -6.11
N GLN A 26 1.91 -2.61 -7.31
CA GLN A 26 0.61 -3.29 -7.49
C GLN A 26 0.43 -4.54 -6.60
N LYS A 27 1.50 -5.33 -6.37
CA LYS A 27 1.43 -6.50 -5.48
C LYS A 27 1.24 -6.09 -4.02
N GLU A 28 1.89 -5.01 -3.60
CA GLU A 28 1.72 -4.45 -2.25
C GLU A 28 0.32 -3.85 -2.08
N ALA A 29 -0.20 -3.13 -3.08
CA ALA A 29 -1.56 -2.56 -3.06
C ALA A 29 -2.64 -3.64 -2.98
N VAL A 30 -2.47 -4.74 -3.73
CA VAL A 30 -3.33 -5.93 -3.64
C VAL A 30 -3.33 -6.52 -2.23
N LYS A 31 -2.16 -6.66 -1.60
CA LYS A 31 -2.06 -7.17 -0.22
C LYS A 31 -2.68 -6.21 0.80
N TYR A 32 -2.49 -4.90 0.61
CA TYR A 32 -3.01 -3.87 1.50
C TYR A 32 -4.54 -3.82 1.48
N THR A 33 -5.13 -3.90 0.29
CA THR A 33 -6.58 -3.76 0.07
C THR A 33 -7.34 -5.07 0.17
N GLY A 34 -6.65 -6.20 0.08
CA GLY A 34 -7.27 -7.53 0.02
C GLY A 34 -7.99 -7.83 -1.31
N THR A 35 -7.76 -7.04 -2.37
CA THR A 35 -8.44 -7.20 -3.66
C THR A 35 -7.55 -7.85 -4.72
N SER A 36 -8.10 -8.15 -5.90
CA SER A 36 -7.31 -8.64 -7.02
C SER A 36 -6.54 -7.51 -7.74
N ALA A 37 -5.50 -7.86 -8.50
CA ALA A 37 -4.81 -6.90 -9.36
C ALA A 37 -5.72 -6.31 -10.45
N GLY A 38 -6.71 -7.10 -10.92
CA GLY A 38 -7.74 -6.65 -11.86
C GLY A 38 -8.58 -5.54 -11.24
N THR A 39 -9.00 -5.71 -9.99
CA THR A 39 -9.76 -4.70 -9.23
C THR A 39 -8.97 -3.40 -9.08
N ILE A 40 -7.67 -3.48 -8.75
CA ILE A 40 -6.82 -2.28 -8.70
C ILE A 40 -6.75 -1.58 -10.07
N ASN A 41 -6.64 -2.33 -11.17
CA ASN A 41 -6.66 -1.73 -12.52
C ASN A 41 -8.01 -1.07 -12.83
N GLU A 42 -9.12 -1.66 -12.40
CA GLU A 42 -10.44 -1.04 -12.53
C GLU A 42 -10.55 0.25 -11.72
N TRP A 43 -9.99 0.30 -10.51
CA TRP A 43 -9.94 1.51 -9.71
C TRP A 43 -9.13 2.60 -10.39
N VAL A 44 -8.00 2.27 -11.01
CA VAL A 44 -7.21 3.24 -11.82
C VAL A 44 -8.05 3.79 -12.96
N LYS A 45 -8.80 2.94 -13.67
CA LYS A 45 -9.73 3.40 -14.73
C LYS A 45 -10.87 4.25 -14.18
N ALA A 46 -11.33 3.97 -12.96
CA ALA A 46 -12.37 4.72 -12.27
C ALA A 46 -11.87 6.05 -11.66
N GLY A 47 -10.55 6.31 -11.67
CA GLY A 47 -9.97 7.57 -11.23
C GLY A 47 -9.04 7.49 -10.02
N LEU A 48 -8.64 6.30 -9.58
CA LEU A 48 -7.58 6.14 -8.57
C LEU A 48 -6.27 6.73 -9.11
N LYS A 49 -5.71 7.68 -8.35
CA LYS A 49 -4.45 8.33 -8.71
C LYS A 49 -3.28 7.36 -8.59
N VAL A 50 -2.41 7.40 -9.59
CA VAL A 50 -1.16 6.64 -9.61
C VAL A 50 0.01 7.60 -9.79
N ILE A 51 1.14 7.26 -9.19
CA ILE A 51 2.37 8.05 -9.23
C ILE A 51 3.37 7.31 -10.11
N ILE A 52 3.90 8.01 -11.10
CA ILE A 52 4.94 7.52 -12.00
C ILE A 52 6.20 8.35 -11.72
N PHE A 53 7.22 7.73 -11.13
CA PHE A 53 8.46 8.41 -10.73
C PHE A 53 9.45 8.68 -11.88
N GLY A 54 9.12 8.25 -13.11
CA GLY A 54 9.90 8.50 -14.32
C GLY A 54 9.28 7.81 -15.52
N GLU A 55 9.66 8.21 -16.74
CA GLU A 55 8.97 7.80 -17.99
C GLU A 55 8.88 6.27 -18.21
N ASN A 56 9.84 5.50 -17.69
CA ASN A 56 9.86 4.03 -17.76
C ASN A 56 9.55 3.33 -16.43
N SER A 57 9.08 4.06 -15.43
CA SER A 57 8.82 3.50 -14.10
C SER A 57 7.46 2.83 -14.01
N HIS A 58 7.40 1.72 -13.29
CA HIS A 58 6.13 1.08 -12.94
C HIS A 58 5.30 2.01 -12.05
N PRO A 59 3.97 2.07 -12.25
CA PRO A 59 3.09 2.91 -11.45
C PRO A 59 3.13 2.48 -9.99
N LYS A 60 3.12 3.49 -9.12
CA LYS A 60 3.03 3.36 -7.68
C LYS A 60 1.69 3.90 -7.18
N TYR A 61 1.21 3.32 -6.09
CA TYR A 61 -0.09 3.64 -5.49
C TYR A 61 0.14 4.24 -4.11
N ASP A 62 -0.32 5.48 -3.88
CA ASP A 62 -0.28 6.09 -2.55
C ASP A 62 -1.39 5.48 -1.69
N ILE A 63 -1.04 5.03 -0.48
CA ILE A 63 -1.99 4.49 0.48
C ILE A 63 -3.11 5.49 0.78
N LYS A 64 -2.79 6.79 0.89
CA LYS A 64 -3.80 7.83 1.16
C LYS A 64 -4.81 7.95 0.02
N ASP A 65 -4.33 7.91 -1.23
CA ASP A 65 -5.21 7.98 -2.40
C ASP A 65 -6.10 6.73 -2.50
N ILE A 66 -5.57 5.55 -2.15
CA ILE A 66 -6.35 4.32 -2.04
C ILE A 66 -7.45 4.46 -0.98
N ASP A 67 -7.09 4.89 0.24
CA ASP A 67 -8.04 5.03 1.33
C ASP A 67 -9.14 6.07 1.01
N GLU A 68 -8.76 7.21 0.42
CA GLU A 68 -9.70 8.24 -0.04
C GLU A 68 -10.64 7.72 -1.14
N PHE A 69 -10.10 6.94 -2.09
CA PHE A 69 -10.88 6.33 -3.16
C PHE A 69 -11.89 5.34 -2.59
N ILE A 70 -11.45 4.43 -1.73
CA ILE A 70 -12.33 3.45 -1.07
C ILE A 70 -13.38 4.18 -0.23
N ALA A 71 -13.01 5.21 0.53
CA ALA A 71 -13.95 5.98 1.35
C ALA A 71 -15.07 6.63 0.52
N LYS A 72 -14.77 7.12 -0.68
CA LYS A 72 -15.76 7.70 -1.60
C LYS A 72 -16.66 6.66 -2.27
N HIS A 73 -16.16 5.44 -2.45
CA HIS A 73 -16.88 4.33 -3.09
C HIS A 73 -17.50 3.34 -2.10
N LYS A 74 -17.37 3.59 -0.78
CA LYS A 74 -18.13 2.87 0.25
C LYS A 74 -19.62 3.22 0.10
N VAL A 75 -20.43 2.18 -0.11
CA VAL A 75 -21.90 2.24 -0.07
C VAL A 75 -22.36 1.83 1.31
#